data_AF-A0A399JHZ6-F1
#
_entry.id   AF-A0A399JHZ6-F1
#
_cell.length_a   1.000
_cell.length_b   1.000
_cell.length_c   1.000
_cell.angle_alpha   90.00
_cell.angle_beta   90.00
_cell.angle_gamma   90.00
#
_symmetry.space_group_name_H-M   'P 1'
#
loop_
_entity.id
_entity.type
_entity.pdbx_description
1 polymer ?
#
loop_
_entity_poly.entity_id
_entity_poly.type
_entity_poly.pdbx_seq_one_letter_code
_entity_poly.pdbx_strand_id
1 'polypeptide(L)'
;MDTPVEPTDTGVPAPGPREVQFELRTAPKLWPFLGAGVVAAALVALVVAWFSHESNVAAAAAHGEAVEFTFGTLLGFFFVIFAIVGAAVGALAFLLMDRLGRKQARTVTVMAEPVTDTEDPQEA
;
A
#
# COMPACT_ATOMS: atom_id res chain seq x y z
N MET A 1 59.55 45.48 -1.09
CA MET A 1 58.77 44.88 -2.20
C MET A 1 58.04 43.71 -1.58
N ASP A 2 56.96 43.98 -0.85
CA ASP A 2 56.15 42.96 -0.18
C ASP A 2 55.14 42.43 -1.19
N THR A 3 55.32 41.19 -1.62
CA THR A 3 54.32 40.47 -2.41
C THR A 3 53.20 40.01 -1.49
N PRO A 4 51.93 40.36 -1.74
CA PRO A 4 50.81 39.80 -1.00
C PRO A 4 50.75 38.29 -1.21
N VAL A 5 50.70 37.53 -0.11
CA VAL A 5 50.45 36.08 -0.13
C VAL A 5 48.95 35.88 -0.40
N GLU A 6 48.64 35.22 -1.50
CA GLU A 6 47.29 34.81 -1.89
C GLU A 6 46.77 33.78 -0.87
N PRO A 7 45.59 33.97 -0.27
CA PRO A 7 45.05 33.02 0.69
C PRO A 7 44.65 31.73 -0.02
N THR A 8 45.31 30.64 0.33
CA THR A 8 44.95 29.29 -0.10
C THR A 8 43.49 28.99 0.27
N ASP A 9 42.62 28.85 -0.72
CA ASP A 9 41.27 28.30 -0.57
C ASP A 9 41.41 26.83 -0.18
N THR A 10 41.23 26.52 1.11
CA THR A 10 41.42 25.16 1.66
C THR A 10 40.23 24.24 1.44
N GLY A 11 39.20 24.63 0.69
CA GLY A 11 38.12 23.73 0.26
C GLY A 11 37.34 23.07 1.40
N VAL A 12 37.42 23.58 2.63
CA VAL A 12 36.64 23.09 3.77
C VAL A 12 35.30 23.84 3.75
N PRO A 13 34.17 23.16 3.48
CA PRO A 13 32.88 23.82 3.46
C PRO A 13 32.52 24.31 4.87
N ALA A 14 32.20 25.59 5.01
CA ALA A 14 31.76 26.18 6.27
C ALA A 14 30.51 25.48 6.81
N PRO A 15 30.42 25.19 8.13
CA PRO A 15 29.24 24.59 8.75
C PRO A 15 28.14 25.67 8.84
N GLY A 16 27.35 25.78 7.77
CA GLY A 16 26.16 26.61 7.71
C GLY A 16 24.94 25.79 7.31
N PRO A 17 23.71 26.28 7.56
CA PRO A 17 22.48 25.62 7.14
C PRO A 17 22.55 25.23 5.67
N ARG A 18 22.52 23.93 5.37
CA ARG A 18 22.50 23.41 4.00
C ARG A 18 21.06 23.18 3.58
N GLU A 19 20.64 23.86 2.53
CA GLU A 19 19.38 23.56 1.87
C GLU A 19 19.52 22.23 1.13
N VAL A 20 18.89 21.17 1.65
CA VAL A 20 18.92 19.83 1.04
C VAL A 20 17.54 19.56 0.45
N GLN A 21 17.46 19.48 -0.88
CA GLN A 21 16.21 19.11 -1.55
C GLN A 21 15.95 17.62 -1.37
N PHE A 22 14.86 17.26 -0.69
CA PHE A 22 14.39 15.89 -0.56
C PHE A 22 13.14 15.69 -1.41
N GLU A 23 13.17 14.70 -2.30
CA GLU A 23 12.01 14.33 -3.11
C GLU A 23 11.17 13.27 -2.36
N LEU A 24 10.17 13.73 -1.59
CA LEU A 24 9.23 12.84 -0.91
C LEU A 24 8.17 12.32 -1.89
N ARG A 25 8.37 11.08 -2.35
CA ARG A 25 7.37 10.32 -3.11
C ARG A 25 6.41 9.58 -2.17
N THR A 26 5.20 10.12 -1.99
CA THR A 26 4.13 9.37 -1.31
C THR A 26 3.61 8.28 -2.24
N ALA A 27 4.02 7.03 -2.02
CA ALA A 27 3.47 5.90 -2.75
C ALA A 27 1.99 5.67 -2.35
N PRO A 28 1.09 5.39 -3.31
CA PRO A 28 -0.27 4.97 -2.98
C PRO A 28 -0.22 3.65 -2.19
N LYS A 29 -1.06 3.52 -1.16
CA LYS A 29 -1.13 2.28 -0.36
C LYS A 29 -1.95 1.23 -1.10
N LEU A 30 -1.39 0.02 -1.29
CA LEU A 30 -2.07 -1.11 -1.95
C LEU A 30 -3.20 -1.71 -1.09
N TRP A 31 -2.97 -1.81 0.22
CA TRP A 31 -3.87 -2.43 1.19
C TRP A 31 -5.36 -2.01 1.10
N PRO A 32 -5.73 -0.72 0.98
CA PRO A 32 -7.14 -0.34 0.86
C PRO A 32 -7.81 -0.86 -0.41
N PHE A 33 -7.11 -0.92 -1.54
CA PHE A 33 -7.67 -1.43 -2.80
C PHE A 33 -7.87 -2.94 -2.75
N LEU A 34 -6.91 -3.66 -2.17
CA LEU A 34 -7.01 -5.10 -1.98
C LEU A 34 -8.15 -5.45 -1.02
N GLY A 35 -8.23 -4.73 0.11
CA GLY A 35 -9.30 -4.89 1.10
C GLY A 35 -10.68 -4.61 0.51
N ALA A 36 -10.83 -3.51 -0.25
CA ALA A 36 -12.10 -3.18 -0.90
C ALA A 36 -12.53 -4.26 -1.92
N GLY A 37 -11.58 -4.78 -2.71
CA GLY A 37 -11.84 -5.86 -3.67
C GLY A 37 -12.30 -7.15 -2.99
N VAL A 38 -11.65 -7.54 -1.90
CA VAL A 38 -12.03 -8.73 -1.11
C VAL A 38 -13.40 -8.53 -0.44
N VAL A 39 -13.67 -7.35 0.13
CA VAL A 39 -14.96 -7.06 0.76
C VAL A 39 -16.09 -7.10 -0.27
N ALA A 40 -15.90 -6.47 -1.44
CA ALA A 40 -16.88 -6.52 -2.52
C ALA A 40 -17.12 -7.96 -3.00
N ALA A 41 -16.05 -8.74 -3.16
CA ALA A 41 -16.13 -10.16 -3.50
C ALA A 41 -16.85 -11.00 -2.42
N ALA A 42 -16.65 -10.69 -1.14
CA ALA A 42 -17.32 -11.37 -0.04
C ALA A 42 -18.84 -11.15 -0.11
N LEU A 43 -19.29 -9.94 -0.43
CA LEU A 43 -20.70 -9.62 -0.63
C LEU A 43 -21.28 -10.39 -1.81
N VAL A 44 -20.56 -10.46 -2.94
CA VAL A 44 -20.96 -11.25 -4.11
C VAL A 44 -21.05 -12.74 -3.76
N ALA A 45 -20.05 -13.28 -3.07
CA ALA A 45 -20.04 -14.67 -2.62
C ALA A 45 -21.22 -14.99 -1.70
N LEU A 46 -21.57 -14.07 -0.79
CA LEU A 46 -22.72 -14.23 0.09
C LEU A 46 -24.03 -14.32 -0.69
N VAL A 47 -24.24 -13.42 -1.65
CA VAL A 47 -25.43 -13.41 -2.51
C VAL A 47 -25.51 -14.70 -3.34
N VAL A 48 -24.41 -15.11 -3.96
CA VAL A 48 -24.35 -16.33 -4.78
C VAL A 48 -24.59 -17.59 -3.94
N ALA A 49 -24.01 -17.65 -2.74
CA ALA A 49 -24.21 -18.77 -1.82
C ALA A 49 -25.66 -18.86 -1.33
N TRP A 50 -26.31 -17.72 -1.11
CA TRP A 50 -27.73 -17.66 -0.73
C TRP A 50 -28.64 -18.28 -1.80
N PHE A 51 -28.52 -17.81 -3.05
CA PHE A 51 -29.30 -18.35 -4.16
C PHE A 51 -28.96 -19.81 -4.46
N SER A 52 -27.68 -20.17 -4.40
CA SER A 52 -27.24 -21.56 -4.60
C SER A 52 -27.83 -22.50 -3.55
N HIS A 53 -27.86 -22.08 -2.29
CA HIS A 53 -28.42 -22.90 -1.22
C HIS A 53 -29.93 -23.11 -1.39
N GLU A 54 -30.66 -22.06 -1.76
CA GLU A 54 -32.10 -22.18 -2.05
C GLU A 54 -32.37 -23.18 -3.20
N SER A 55 -31.61 -23.08 -4.29
CA SER A 55 -31.72 -24.04 -5.40
C SER A 55 -31.36 -25.47 -4.99
N ASN A 56 -30.39 -25.64 -4.11
CA ASN A 56 -29.95 -26.94 -3.62
C ASN A 56 -31.03 -27.62 -2.77
N VAL A 57 -31.68 -26.86 -1.88
CA VAL A 57 -32.78 -27.37 -1.05
C VAL A 57 -33.98 -27.74 -1.91
N ALA A 58 -34.32 -26.93 -2.91
CA ALA A 58 -35.41 -27.22 -3.84
C ALA A 58 -35.14 -28.49 -4.66
N ALA A 59 -33.91 -28.66 -5.15
CA ALA A 59 -33.50 -29.87 -5.87
C ALA A 59 -33.57 -31.12 -4.98
N ALA A 60 -33.04 -31.04 -3.76
CA ALA A 60 -33.10 -32.13 -2.79
C ALA A 60 -34.55 -32.57 -2.51
N ALA A 61 -35.47 -31.62 -2.33
CA ALA A 61 -36.89 -31.90 -2.14
C ALA A 61 -37.56 -32.57 -3.36
N ALA A 62 -37.17 -32.18 -4.59
CA ALA A 62 -37.71 -32.76 -5.81
C ALA A 62 -37.25 -34.22 -6.03
N HIS A 63 -36.04 -34.56 -5.58
CA HIS A 63 -35.46 -35.90 -5.72
C HIS A 63 -35.65 -36.79 -4.48
N GLY A 64 -36.22 -36.27 -3.39
CA GLY A 64 -36.40 -37.00 -2.14
C GLY A 64 -35.08 -37.32 -1.42
N GLU A 65 -34.03 -36.55 -1.69
CA GLU A 65 -32.69 -36.75 -1.17
C GLU A 65 -32.36 -35.72 -0.07
N ALA A 66 -31.31 -35.98 0.69
CA ALA A 66 -30.77 -35.01 1.63
C ALA A 66 -30.09 -33.83 0.90
N VAL A 67 -30.02 -32.68 1.55
CA VAL A 67 -29.32 -31.51 1.01
C VAL A 67 -27.83 -31.81 0.88
N GLU A 68 -27.31 -31.77 -0.35
CA GLU A 68 -25.93 -32.18 -0.66
C GLU A 68 -24.88 -31.21 -0.05
N PHE A 69 -25.19 -29.92 -0.04
CA PHE A 69 -24.27 -28.86 0.39
C PHE A 69 -24.93 -27.92 1.39
N THR A 70 -24.29 -27.79 2.55
CA THR A 70 -24.68 -26.80 3.55
C THR A 70 -24.40 -25.39 3.05
N PHE A 71 -25.15 -24.40 3.57
CA PHE A 71 -24.91 -22.99 3.27
C PHE A 71 -23.46 -22.56 3.57
N GLY A 72 -22.91 -23.03 4.70
CA GLY A 72 -21.53 -22.72 5.10
C GLY A 72 -20.49 -23.23 4.10
N THR A 73 -20.71 -24.42 3.55
CA THR A 73 -19.83 -25.01 2.50
C THR A 73 -19.87 -24.18 1.23
N LEU A 74 -21.07 -23.83 0.75
CA LEU A 74 -21.25 -23.00 -0.45
C LEU A 74 -20.63 -21.60 -0.26
N LEU A 75 -20.91 -20.97 0.89
CA LEU A 75 -20.36 -19.66 1.22
C LEU A 75 -18.83 -19.68 1.24
N GLY A 76 -18.24 -20.66 1.93
CA GLY A 76 -16.78 -20.78 2.00
C GLY A 76 -16.14 -21.00 0.63
N PHE A 77 -16.70 -21.90 -0.18
CA PHE A 77 -16.23 -22.18 -1.53
C PHE A 77 -16.26 -20.94 -2.43
N PHE A 78 -17.41 -20.28 -2.51
CA PHE A 78 -17.55 -19.07 -3.32
C PHE A 78 -16.70 -17.93 -2.77
N PHE A 79 -16.61 -17.78 -1.44
CA PHE A 79 -15.78 -16.74 -0.83
C PHE A 79 -14.32 -16.86 -1.25
N VAL A 80 -13.72 -18.05 -1.24
CA VAL A 80 -12.32 -18.24 -1.65
C VAL A 80 -12.12 -17.85 -3.12
N ILE A 81 -12.99 -18.34 -4.01
CA ILE A 81 -12.89 -18.05 -5.45
C ILE A 81 -13.07 -16.55 -5.72
N PHE A 82 -14.14 -15.95 -5.20
CA PHE A 82 -14.41 -14.55 -5.39
C PHE A 82 -13.37 -13.68 -4.69
N ALA A 83 -12.84 -14.05 -3.53
CA ALA A 83 -11.79 -13.27 -2.85
C ALA A 83 -10.53 -13.18 -3.70
N ILE A 84 -10.11 -14.27 -4.37
CA ILE A 84 -8.97 -14.25 -5.29
C ILE A 84 -9.25 -13.31 -6.47
N VAL A 85 -10.41 -13.44 -7.11
CA VAL A 85 -10.80 -12.59 -8.24
C VAL A 85 -10.95 -11.12 -7.82
N GLY A 86 -11.61 -10.86 -6.71
CA GLY A 86 -11.81 -9.53 -6.13
C GLY A 86 -10.51 -8.87 -5.72
N ALA A 87 -9.58 -9.63 -5.14
CA ALA A 87 -8.23 -9.17 -4.85
C ALA A 87 -7.49 -8.80 -6.14
N ALA A 88 -7.58 -9.61 -7.19
CA ALA A 88 -6.96 -9.32 -8.48
C ALA A 88 -7.55 -8.04 -9.13
N VAL A 89 -8.88 -7.87 -9.08
CA VAL A 89 -9.56 -6.66 -9.56
C VAL A 89 -9.16 -5.44 -8.73
N GLY A 90 -9.09 -5.57 -7.40
CA GLY A 90 -8.62 -4.52 -6.49
C GLY A 90 -7.17 -4.11 -6.80
N ALA A 91 -6.29 -5.08 -7.02
CA ALA A 91 -4.90 -4.84 -7.42
C ALA A 91 -4.81 -4.16 -8.80
N LEU A 92 -5.68 -4.52 -9.75
CA LEU A 92 -5.75 -3.87 -11.05
C LEU A 92 -6.23 -2.41 -10.91
N ALA A 93 -7.23 -2.14 -10.08
CA ALA A 93 -7.70 -0.80 -9.76
C ALA A 93 -6.59 0.04 -9.10
N PHE A 94 -5.81 -0.56 -8.19
CA PHE A 94 -4.61 0.06 -7.64
C PHE A 94 -3.59 0.40 -8.73
N LEU A 95 -3.31 -0.51 -9.64
CA LEU A 95 -2.32 -0.29 -10.71
C LEU A 95 -2.76 0.85 -11.65
N LEU A 96 -4.06 0.95 -11.93
CA LEU A 96 -4.65 2.07 -12.67
C LEU A 96 -4.46 3.38 -11.92
N MET A 97 -4.72 3.40 -10.61
CA MET A 97 -4.58 4.60 -9.78
C MET A 97 -3.11 5.02 -9.61
N ASP A 98 -2.20 4.06 -9.40
CA ASP A 98 -0.75 4.28 -9.35
C ASP A 98 -0.24 4.90 -10.67
N ARG A 99 -0.74 4.42 -11.80
CA ARG A 99 -0.39 4.95 -13.12
C ARG A 99 -0.82 6.40 -13.30
N LEU A 100 -1.97 6.81 -12.74
CA LEU A 100 -2.43 8.20 -12.75
C LEU A 100 -1.65 9.05 -11.72
N GLY A 101 -1.32 8.48 -10.57
CA GLY A 101 -0.64 9.14 -9.45
C GLY A 101 0.82 9.56 -9.72
N ARG A 102 1.52 8.88 -10.65
CA ARG A 102 2.90 9.27 -11.05
C ARG A 102 3.05 10.69 -11.57
N LYS A 103 1.95 11.35 -11.95
CA LYS A 103 1.98 12.75 -12.42
C LYS A 103 1.98 13.80 -11.29
N GLN A 104 1.79 13.41 -10.04
CA GLN A 104 1.66 14.33 -8.89
C GLN A 104 2.85 14.23 -7.92
N ALA A 105 4.08 14.12 -8.43
CA ALA A 105 5.25 14.31 -7.60
C ALA A 105 5.26 15.75 -7.06
N ARG A 106 5.11 15.91 -5.73
CA ARG A 106 5.08 17.20 -5.05
C ARG A 106 6.46 17.41 -4.42
N THR A 107 7.22 18.37 -4.93
CA THR A 107 8.51 18.77 -4.36
C THR A 107 8.29 19.42 -2.99
N VAL A 108 8.97 18.93 -1.95
CA VAL A 108 8.93 19.51 -0.60
C VAL A 108 10.36 19.89 -0.22
N THR A 109 10.61 21.18 -0.01
CA THR A 109 11.90 21.67 0.50
C THR A 109 11.97 21.42 2.00
N VAL A 110 13.00 20.72 2.48
CA VAL A 110 13.21 20.45 3.91
C VAL A 110 14.58 21.01 4.28
N MET A 111 14.65 21.82 5.33
CA MET A 111 15.93 22.32 5.85
C MET A 111 16.54 21.22 6.72
N ALA A 112 17.69 20.69 6.31
CA ALA A 112 18.43 19.72 7.09
C ALA A 112 19.31 20.47 8.09
N GLU A 113 18.96 20.40 9.37
CA GLU A 113 19.85 20.86 10.44
C GLU A 113 20.86 19.73 10.73
N PRO A 114 22.17 19.97 10.56
CA PRO A 114 23.17 18.97 10.90
C PRO A 114 23.16 18.74 12.41
N VAL A 115 22.76 17.55 12.84
CA VAL A 115 22.96 17.10 14.22
C VAL A 115 24.46 16.87 14.38
N THR A 116 25.13 17.78 15.07
CA THR A 116 26.47 17.52 15.60
C THR A 116 26.30 16.59 16.79
N ASP A 117 26.69 15.32 16.64
CA ASP A 117 26.99 14.48 17.79
C ASP A 117 28.19 15.13 18.50
N THR A 118 27.90 15.96 19.48
CA THR A 118 28.90 16.40 20.46
C THR A 118 29.22 15.16 21.28
N GLU A 119 30.28 14.45 20.89
CA GLU A 119 30.90 13.45 21.75
C GLU A 119 31.26 14.15 23.07
N ASP A 120 30.49 13.88 24.12
CA ASP A 120 30.79 14.32 25.47
C ASP A 120 32.19 13.81 25.83
N PRO A 121 33.16 14.68 26.13
CA PRO A 121 34.45 14.24 26.63
C PRO A 121 34.21 13.50 27.95
N GLN A 122 34.52 12.21 28.00
CA GLN A 122 34.57 11.46 29.26
C GLN A 122 35.57 12.17 30.18
N GLU A 123 35.04 12.85 31.19
CA GLU A 123 35.82 13.38 32.32
C GLU A 123 36.56 12.21 32.99
N ALA A 124 37.89 12.34 33.06
CA ALA A 124 38.81 11.40 33.73
C ALA A 124 39.27 11.97 35.08
#